data_AF-A0A7X7P0C6-F1
#
_entry.id   AF-A0A7X7P0C6-F1
#
_cell.length_a   1.000
_cell.length_b   1.000
_cell.length_c   1.000
_cell.angle_alpha   90.00
_cell.angle_beta   90.00
_cell.angle_gamma   90.00
#
_symmetry.space_group_name_H-M   'P 1'
#
loop_
_entity.id
_entity.type
_entity.pdbx_description
1 polymer ?
#
loop_
_entity_poly.entity_id
_entity_poly.type
_entity_poly.pdbx_seq_one_letter_code
_entity_poly.pdbx_strand_id
1 'polypeptide(L)'
;MPEEFKPGCKRPPINKPQPAADAGEQQTAKEATQTMVAVGKPAPDFTAPAYLQGKFVNISLSEFKGKWVVLCFYPGDFTFV
;
A
#
# COMPACT_ATOMS: atom_id res chain seq x y z
N MET A 1 -12.38 -4.75 -6.97
CA MET A 1 -11.73 -5.09 -8.26
C MET A 1 -10.65 -4.04 -8.40
N PRO A 2 -9.37 -4.42 -8.36
CA PRO A 2 -8.28 -3.47 -8.28
C PRO A 2 -8.16 -2.68 -9.59
N GLU A 3 -7.81 -1.40 -9.50
CA GLU A 3 -7.81 -0.48 -10.64
C GLU A 3 -6.65 -0.78 -11.59
N GLU A 4 -6.94 -1.00 -12.87
CA GLU A 4 -5.94 -1.26 -13.92
C GLU A 4 -5.26 0.04 -14.36
N PHE A 5 -3.93 0.02 -14.55
CA PHE A 5 -3.19 1.18 -15.08
C PHE A 5 -2.21 0.79 -16.19
N LYS A 6 -1.87 1.76 -17.05
CA LYS A 6 -0.92 1.54 -18.17
C LYS A 6 0.53 1.48 -17.66
N PRO A 7 1.30 0.43 -17.97
CA PRO A 7 2.68 0.32 -17.54
C PRO A 7 3.58 1.35 -18.24
N GLY A 8 4.56 1.87 -17.50
CA GLY A 8 5.58 2.80 -18.00
C GLY A 8 6.74 2.95 -17.01
N CYS A 9 7.80 3.66 -17.41
CA CYS A 9 9.00 3.86 -16.58
C CYS A 9 8.78 4.75 -15.34
N LYS A 10 7.60 5.36 -15.20
CA LYS A 10 7.25 6.20 -14.04
C LYS A 10 6.44 5.38 -13.04
N ARG A 11 6.80 5.50 -11.76
CA ARG A 11 6.02 4.92 -10.65
C ARG A 11 4.57 5.44 -10.74
N PRO A 12 3.56 4.56 -10.73
CA PRO A 12 2.16 4.97 -10.75
C PRO A 12 1.83 5.85 -9.54
N PRO A 13 0.96 6.86 -9.70
CA PRO A 13 0.50 7.64 -8.56
C PRO A 13 -0.27 6.72 -7.60
N ILE A 14 0.18 6.63 -6.35
CA ILE A 14 -0.56 5.97 -5.29
C ILE A 14 -1.72 6.90 -4.94
N ASN A 15 -2.92 6.58 -5.41
CA ASN A 15 -4.13 7.31 -5.03
C ASN A 15 -4.49 6.92 -3.59
N LYS A 16 -3.91 7.61 -2.61
CA LYS A 16 -4.36 7.55 -1.22
C LYS A 16 -5.69 8.28 -1.14
N PRO A 17 -6.75 7.72 -0.54
CA PRO A 17 -7.78 8.54 0.06
C PRO A 17 -7.08 9.46 1.08
N GLN A 18 -6.97 10.75 0.77
CA GLN A 18 -6.61 11.74 1.76
C GLN A 18 -7.69 11.69 2.85
N PRO A 19 -7.33 11.53 4.14
CA PRO A 19 -8.19 12.06 5.20
C PRO A 19 -8.43 13.52 4.84
N ALA A 20 -9.70 13.92 4.76
CA ALA A 20 -10.13 15.25 4.36
C ALA A 20 -9.18 16.33 4.91
N ALA A 21 -8.49 17.02 4.00
CA ALA A 21 -7.88 18.29 4.31
C ALA A 21 -9.03 19.28 4.52
N ASP A 22 -9.40 19.49 5.78
CA ASP A 22 -9.96 20.76 6.20
C ASP A 22 -8.88 21.58 6.90
N ALA A 23 -9.01 22.88 6.73
CA ALA A 23 -7.94 23.88 6.78
C ALA A 23 -7.15 23.99 8.10
N GLY A 24 -5.87 24.36 7.96
CA GLY A 24 -5.16 25.16 8.97
C GLY A 24 -3.94 24.53 9.66
N GLU A 25 -2.84 25.29 9.60
CA GLU A 25 -1.76 25.39 10.60
C GLU A 25 -0.48 24.53 10.47
N GLN A 26 0.60 25.19 10.89
CA GLN A 26 2.01 24.96 10.61
C GLN A 26 2.67 23.92 11.53
N GLN A 27 3.73 23.30 10.99
CA GLN A 27 4.91 22.72 11.66
C GLN A 27 4.72 21.93 12.97
N THR A 28 4.99 20.63 12.92
CA THR A 28 6.05 20.03 13.75
C THR A 28 6.50 18.74 13.09
N ALA A 29 7.81 18.47 13.06
CA ALA A 29 8.31 17.11 12.93
C ALA A 29 7.81 16.31 14.15
N LYS A 30 6.54 15.88 14.13
CA LYS A 30 6.14 14.71 14.90
C LYS A 30 6.94 13.58 14.26
N GLU A 31 7.88 13.02 15.02
CA GLU A 31 8.34 11.67 14.78
C GLU A 31 7.14 10.88 14.29
N ALA A 32 7.20 10.38 13.05
CA ALA A 32 6.24 9.40 12.63
C ALA A 32 6.40 8.28 13.65
N THR A 33 5.48 8.20 14.61
CA THR A 33 5.36 7.08 15.53
C THR A 33 5.13 5.91 14.60
N GLN A 34 6.23 5.28 14.19
CA GLN A 34 6.24 4.21 13.23
C GLN A 34 5.40 3.15 13.91
N THR A 35 4.16 3.00 13.45
CA THR A 35 3.21 2.09 14.07
C THR A 35 3.82 0.71 13.88
N MET A 36 4.49 0.21 14.92
CA MET A 36 5.12 -1.09 14.86
C MET A 36 4.02 -2.10 14.60
N VAL A 37 4.24 -3.00 13.64
CA VAL A 37 3.30 -4.07 13.34
C VAL A 37 3.14 -4.90 14.61
N ALA A 38 1.94 -4.90 15.17
CA ALA A 38 1.63 -5.54 16.43
C ALA A 38 0.57 -6.63 16.23
N VAL A 39 0.82 -7.81 16.78
CA VAL A 39 -0.13 -8.93 16.72
C VAL A 39 -1.43 -8.55 17.43
N GLY A 40 -2.57 -8.88 16.81
CA GLY A 40 -3.90 -8.57 17.35
C GLY A 40 -4.36 -7.12 17.17
N LYS A 41 -3.53 -6.25 16.58
CA LYS A 41 -3.95 -4.92 16.11
C LYS A 41 -4.32 -4.97 14.63
N PRO A 42 -5.14 -4.03 14.14
CA PRO A 42 -5.41 -3.91 12.71
C PRO A 42 -4.10 -3.76 11.93
N ALA A 43 -3.94 -4.53 10.85
CA ALA A 43 -2.79 -4.38 9.97
C ALA A 43 -2.79 -2.97 9.35
N PRO A 44 -1.61 -2.32 9.22
CA PRO A 44 -1.51 -1.03 8.55
C PRO A 44 -2.03 -1.11 7.11
N ASP A 45 -2.95 -0.22 6.75
CA ASP A 45 -3.47 -0.17 5.38
C ASP A 45 -2.38 0.36 4.44
N PHE A 46 -2.31 -0.23 3.25
CA PHE A 46 -1.37 0.18 2.22
C PHE A 46 -1.99 0.00 0.85
N THR A 47 -1.52 0.82 -0.07
CA THR A 47 -1.87 0.75 -1.49
C THR A 47 -0.58 0.66 -2.29
N ALA A 48 -0.48 -0.36 -3.14
CA ALA A 48 0.73 -0.61 -3.93
C ALA A 48 0.38 -1.10 -5.35
N PRO A 49 1.19 -0.72 -6.35
CA PRO A 49 1.09 -1.32 -7.68
C PRO A 49 1.52 -2.80 -7.61
N ALA A 50 0.76 -3.66 -8.26
CA ALA A 50 0.99 -5.10 -8.33
C ALA A 50 0.74 -5.62 -9.75
N TYR A 51 1.27 -6.81 -10.03
CA TYR A 51 0.98 -7.53 -11.26
C TYR A 51 0.04 -8.69 -10.96
N LEU A 52 -1.14 -8.70 -11.57
CA LEU A 52 -2.19 -9.69 -11.34
C LEU A 52 -2.77 -10.13 -12.68
N GLN A 53 -2.78 -11.43 -12.95
CA GLN A 53 -3.40 -12.04 -14.14
C GLN A 53 -3.03 -11.37 -15.48
N GLY A 54 -1.74 -11.05 -15.67
CA GLY A 54 -1.28 -10.43 -16.92
C GLY A 54 -1.40 -8.90 -16.96
N LYS A 55 -1.87 -8.27 -15.88
CA LYS A 55 -2.21 -6.85 -15.83
C LYS A 55 -1.53 -6.13 -14.67
N PHE A 56 -1.26 -4.85 -14.88
CA PHE A 56 -0.79 -3.96 -13.83
C PHE A 56 -1.99 -3.32 -13.14
N VAL A 57 -2.10 -3.54 -11.83
CA VAL A 57 -3.22 -3.09 -11.02
C VAL A 57 -2.74 -2.40 -9.76
N ASN A 58 -3.51 -1.48 -9.22
CA ASN A 58 -3.27 -0.90 -7.91
C ASN A 58 -4.10 -1.66 -6.88
N ILE A 59 -3.44 -2.29 -5.89
CA ILE A 59 -4.11 -3.08 -4.84
C ILE A 59 -4.07 -2.32 -3.52
N SER A 60 -5.18 -2.31 -2.79
CA SER A 60 -5.24 -1.84 -1.40
C SER A 60 -5.57 -2.97 -0.44
N LEU A 61 -4.92 -3.01 0.73
CA LEU A 61 -5.20 -4.04 1.74
C LEU A 61 -6.67 -4.02 2.19
N SER A 62 -7.27 -2.82 2.26
CA SER A 62 -8.69 -2.63 2.54
C SER A 62 -9.67 -3.36 1.60
N GLU A 63 -9.28 -3.66 0.34
CA GLU A 63 -10.13 -4.41 -0.60
C GLU A 63 -10.30 -5.89 -0.21
N PHE A 64 -9.41 -6.42 0.63
CA PHE A 64 -9.41 -7.82 1.04
C PHE A 64 -10.09 -8.04 2.40
N LYS A 65 -10.73 -7.02 2.98
CA LYS A 65 -11.50 -7.16 4.23
C LYS A 65 -12.56 -8.26 4.09
N GLY A 66 -12.68 -9.09 5.13
CA GLY A 66 -13.59 -10.25 5.14
C GLY A 66 -12.99 -11.53 4.55
N LYS A 67 -11.76 -11.49 4.03
CA LYS A 67 -10.99 -12.67 3.61
C LYS A 67 -9.73 -12.80 4.46
N TRP A 68 -9.27 -14.02 4.65
CA TRP A 68 -7.93 -14.26 5.21
C TRP A 68 -6.89 -13.90 4.15
N VAL A 69 -5.89 -13.11 4.55
CA VAL A 69 -4.80 -12.63 3.69
C VAL A 69 -3.48 -13.02 4.33
N VAL A 70 -2.57 -13.57 3.53
CA VAL A 70 -1.18 -13.81 3.90
C VAL A 70 -0.32 -12.82 3.11
N LEU A 71 0.45 -11.98 3.80
CA LEU A 71 1.40 -11.04 3.20
C LEU A 71 2.82 -11.55 3.46
N CYS A 72 3.55 -11.84 2.39
CA CYS A 72 4.94 -12.30 2.46
C CYS A 72 5.86 -11.29 1.79
N PHE A 73 6.94 -10.92 2.49
CA PHE A 73 8.05 -10.16 1.91
C PHE A 73 9.17 -11.13 1.57
N TYR A 74 9.78 -10.97 0.39
CA TYR A 74 10.94 -11.76 -0.02
C TYR A 74 12.04 -10.83 -0.56
N PRO A 75 13.32 -11.27 -0.56
CA PRO A 75 14.45 -10.35 -0.78
C PRO A 75 14.54 -9.72 -2.17
N GLY A 76 14.20 -10.46 -3.23
CA GLY A 76 14.27 -9.95 -4.59
C GLY A 76 13.95 -10.99 -5.65
N ASP A 77 13.61 -10.51 -6.85
CA ASP A 77 13.43 -11.32 -8.05
C ASP A 77 14.78 -11.68 -8.67
N PHE A 78 14.88 -12.86 -9.30
CA PHE A 78 16.07 -13.32 -10.04
C PHE A 78 17.37 -13.36 -9.21
N THR A 79 17.26 -13.64 -7.92
CA THR A 79 18.42 -13.87 -7.05
C THR A 79 18.91 -15.32 -7.16
N PHE A 80 20.12 -15.59 -6.66
CA PHE A 80 20.70 -16.93 -6.61
C PHE A 80 19.95 -17.82 -5.59
N VAL A 81 19.82 -19.11 -5.90
CA VAL A 81 19.35 -20.17 -4.98
C VAL A 81 20.52 -20.90 -4.34
#